data_AF-U6F2J7-F1
#
_entry.id   AF-U6F2J7-F1
#
_cell.length_a   1.000
_cell.length_b   1.000
_cell.length_c   1.000
_cell.angle_alpha   90.00
_cell.angle_beta   90.00
_cell.angle_gamma   90.00
#
_symmetry.space_group_name_H-M   'P 1'
#
loop_
_entity.id
_entity.type
_entity.pdbx_description
1 polymer ?
#
loop_
_entity_poly.entity_id
_entity_poly.type
_entity_poly.pdbx_seq_one_letter_code
_entity_poly.pdbx_strand_id
1 'polypeptide(L)'
;MPGWMNTKILVHPEDLKNAVLIVHGEKAHSRYMGEDTFKKLKGDNKELVIVPNATHTDLYDGGDHDYIPFDKIDNFFKKNL
;
A
#
# COMPACT_ATOMS: atom_id res chain seq x y z
N MET A 1 -22.04 22.04 12.19
CA MET A 1 -21.48 20.66 12.15
C MET A 1 -20.52 20.59 10.99
N PRO A 2 -19.25 20.19 11.18
CA PRO A 2 -18.37 19.94 10.04
C PRO A 2 -18.92 18.72 9.31
N GLY A 3 -19.52 18.95 8.14
CA GLY A 3 -20.15 17.90 7.34
C GLY A 3 -19.11 16.94 6.75
N TRP A 4 -19.56 15.72 6.48
CA TRP A 4 -18.83 14.63 5.82
C TRP A 4 -18.18 14.98 4.47
N MET A 5 -18.41 16.18 3.94
CA MET A 5 -17.83 16.69 2.69
C MET A 5 -16.33 17.02 2.77
N ASN A 6 -15.73 17.14 3.95
CA ASN A 6 -14.30 17.46 4.10
C ASN A 6 -13.56 16.52 5.07
N THR A 7 -14.05 15.30 5.24
CA THR A 7 -13.32 14.27 6.00
C THR A 7 -12.10 13.84 5.19
N LYS A 8 -10.92 13.88 5.83
CA LYS A 8 -9.69 13.43 5.18
C LYS A 8 -9.76 11.92 4.93
N ILE A 9 -9.18 11.47 3.82
CA ILE A 9 -9.02 10.04 3.51
C ILE A 9 -7.93 9.47 4.45
N LEU A 10 -8.13 8.23 4.93
CA LEU A 10 -7.20 7.53 5.82
C LEU A 10 -6.87 8.30 7.12
N VAL A 11 -7.90 8.88 7.76
CA VAL A 11 -7.76 9.48 9.11
C VAL A 11 -7.54 8.40 10.16
N HIS A 12 -8.22 7.26 10.04
CA HIS A 12 -8.19 6.14 10.99
C HIS A 12 -7.83 4.79 10.35
N PRO A 13 -6.67 4.64 9.69
CA PRO A 13 -6.25 3.36 9.14
C PRO A 13 -6.03 2.29 10.22
N GLU A 14 -5.79 2.69 11.48
CA GLU A 14 -5.69 1.80 12.64
C GLU A 14 -6.97 0.96 12.91
N ASP A 15 -8.12 1.37 12.39
CA ASP A 15 -9.39 0.67 12.56
C ASP A 15 -9.57 -0.48 11.56
N LEU A 16 -8.67 -0.61 10.57
CA LEU A 16 -8.68 -1.72 9.61
C LEU A 16 -8.37 -3.03 10.33
N LYS A 17 -9.35 -3.95 10.32
CA LYS A 17 -9.24 -5.27 10.95
C LYS A 17 -8.77 -6.37 10.00
N ASN A 18 -9.00 -6.19 8.70
CA ASN A 18 -8.59 -7.15 7.68
C ASN A 18 -7.10 -7.00 7.39
N ALA A 19 -6.50 -8.05 6.82
CA ALA A 19 -5.11 -7.99 6.41
C ALA A 19 -4.88 -6.89 5.37
N VAL A 20 -3.76 -6.17 5.48
CA VAL A 20 -3.41 -5.06 4.59
C VAL A 20 -2.04 -5.29 3.95
N LEU A 21 -1.98 -5.25 2.63
CA LEU A 21 -0.74 -5.21 1.86
C LEU A 21 -0.60 -3.83 1.21
N ILE A 22 0.49 -3.12 1.52
CA ILE A 22 0.85 -1.85 0.87
C ILE A 22 2.05 -2.11 -0.05
N VAL A 23 1.96 -1.68 -1.32
CA VAL A 23 3.02 -1.84 -2.31
C VAL A 23 3.44 -0.48 -2.83
N HIS A 24 4.74 -0.17 -2.80
CA HIS A 24 5.30 1.05 -3.38
C HIS A 24 6.63 0.79 -4.06
N GLY A 25 6.94 1.55 -5.10
CA GLY A 25 8.28 1.60 -5.68
C GLY A 25 9.27 2.34 -4.77
N GLU A 26 10.51 1.88 -4.72
CA GLU A 26 11.59 2.49 -3.94
C GLU A 26 11.83 3.96 -4.32
N LYS A 27 11.77 4.28 -5.62
CA LYS A 27 11.99 5.62 -6.18
C LYS A 27 10.69 6.39 -6.40
N ALA A 28 9.55 5.86 -5.95
CA ALA A 28 8.28 6.54 -6.10
C ALA A 28 8.21 7.80 -5.20
N HIS A 29 7.95 8.96 -5.80
CA HIS A 29 7.73 10.20 -5.02
C HIS A 29 6.58 10.07 -4.02
N SER A 30 5.61 9.19 -4.30
CA SER A 30 4.45 8.92 -3.46
C SER A 30 4.72 7.91 -2.33
N ARG A 31 5.92 7.31 -2.23
CA ARG A 31 6.24 6.22 -1.28
C ARG A 31 5.91 6.58 0.17
N TYR A 32 6.17 7.83 0.55
CA TYR A 32 5.91 8.33 1.91
C TYR A 32 4.45 8.16 2.33
N MET A 33 3.49 8.22 1.40
CA MET A 33 2.07 8.05 1.72
C MET A 33 1.78 6.64 2.24
N GLY A 34 2.35 5.63 1.59
CA GLY A 34 2.23 4.24 2.02
C GLY A 34 2.99 3.95 3.30
N GLU A 35 4.21 4.49 3.47
CA GLU A 35 4.98 4.38 4.71
C GLU A 35 4.25 5.02 5.90
N ASP A 36 3.68 6.21 5.73
CA ASP A 36 2.95 6.90 6.79
C ASP A 36 1.64 6.21 7.15
N THR A 37 0.94 5.66 6.16
CA THR A 37 -0.23 4.80 6.39
C THR A 37 0.18 3.54 7.14
N PHE A 38 1.26 2.88 6.71
CA PHE A 38 1.78 1.67 7.35
C PHE A 38 2.13 1.92 8.81
N LYS A 39 2.76 3.04 9.17
CA LYS A 39 3.07 3.38 10.58
C LYS A 39 1.83 3.44 11.47
N LYS A 40 0.68 3.86 10.93
CA LYS A 40 -0.58 3.97 11.67
C LYS A 40 -1.35 2.66 11.79
N LEU A 41 -1.22 1.76 10.81
CA LEU A 41 -1.84 0.43 10.88
C LEU A 41 -1.39 -0.32 12.14
N LYS A 42 -2.30 -1.07 12.75
CA LYS A 42 -2.04 -1.91 13.94
C LYS A 42 -2.19 -3.38 13.60
N GLY A 43 -1.68 -4.25 14.46
CA GLY A 43 -1.69 -5.70 14.27
C GLY A 43 -0.47 -6.23 13.50
N ASP A 44 -0.38 -7.55 13.41
CA ASP A 44 0.62 -8.31 12.67
C ASP A 44 0.14 -8.71 11.26
N ASN A 45 -1.09 -8.34 10.90
CA ASN A 45 -1.75 -8.59 9.63
C ASN A 45 -1.46 -7.51 8.57
N LYS A 46 -0.31 -6.84 8.66
CA LYS A 46 0.09 -5.73 7.77
C LYS A 46 1.43 -6.01 7.14
N GLU A 47 1.55 -5.75 5.85
CA GLU A 47 2.79 -5.91 5.09
C GLU A 47 3.07 -4.67 4.23
N LEU A 48 4.34 -4.26 4.16
CA LEU A 48 4.81 -3.19 3.28
C LEU A 48 5.86 -3.77 2.34
N VAL A 49 5.59 -3.70 1.04
CA VAL A 49 6.50 -4.15 -0.02
C VAL A 49 7.07 -2.93 -0.71
N ILE A 50 8.39 -2.78 -0.65
CA ILE A 50 9.14 -1.78 -1.39
C ILE A 50 9.79 -2.47 -2.59
N VAL A 51 9.34 -2.14 -3.79
CA VAL A 51 9.86 -2.69 -5.04
C VAL A 51 11.14 -1.92 -5.42
N PRO A 52 12.32 -2.57 -5.41
CA PRO A 52 13.58 -1.90 -5.69
C PRO A 52 13.57 -1.23 -7.07
N ASN A 53 14.20 -0.05 -7.16
CA ASN A 53 14.32 0.77 -8.37
C ASN A 53 13.02 1.29 -9.03
N ALA A 54 11.84 0.77 -8.68
CA ALA A 54 10.57 1.19 -9.27
C ALA A 54 10.17 2.62 -8.87
N THR A 55 9.63 3.37 -9.82
CA THR A 55 8.98 4.67 -9.63
C THR A 55 7.48 4.50 -9.37
N HIS A 56 6.72 5.60 -9.36
CA HIS A 56 5.27 5.56 -9.15
C HIS A 56 4.53 4.90 -10.31
N THR A 57 4.87 5.26 -11.56
CA THR A 57 4.17 4.80 -12.75
C THR A 57 4.59 3.39 -13.17
N ASP A 58 5.78 2.94 -12.78
CA ASP A 58 6.26 1.58 -13.07
C ASP A 58 5.35 0.49 -12.49
N LEU A 59 4.61 0.78 -11.42
CA LEU A 59 3.64 -0.14 -10.83
C LEU A 59 2.25 -0.10 -11.50
N TYR A 60 2.07 0.68 -12.57
CA TYR A 60 0.81 0.74 -13.32
C TYR A 60 0.76 -0.34 -14.39
N ASP A 61 1.86 -0.52 -15.12
CA ASP A 61 1.97 -1.41 -16.27
C ASP A 61 3.19 -2.36 -16.20
N GLY A 62 4.03 -2.24 -15.17
CA GLY A 62 5.26 -3.02 -15.01
C GLY A 62 6.51 -2.29 -15.49
N GLY A 63 6.37 -1.19 -16.23
CA GLY A 63 7.49 -0.49 -16.86
C GLY A 63 8.39 -1.43 -17.68
N ASP A 64 9.68 -1.11 -17.77
CA ASP A 64 10.65 -1.87 -18.57
C ASP A 64 11.18 -3.16 -17.89
N HIS A 65 10.76 -3.45 -16.65
CA HIS A 65 11.35 -4.50 -15.82
C HIS A 65 10.33 -5.37 -15.06
N ASP A 66 9.07 -5.39 -15.51
CA ASP A 66 8.00 -6.17 -14.89
C ASP A 66 7.88 -5.90 -13.37
N TYR A 67 7.91 -4.62 -12.99
CA TYR A 67 8.03 -4.17 -11.60
C TYR A 67 6.85 -4.57 -10.69
N ILE A 68 5.70 -4.96 -11.24
CA ILE A 68 4.52 -5.30 -10.44
C ILE A 68 4.75 -6.67 -9.77
N PRO A 69 4.73 -6.76 -8.43
CA PRO A 69 5.02 -8.01 -7.72
C PRO A 69 3.77 -8.92 -7.67
N PHE A 70 3.30 -9.39 -8.82
CA PHE A 70 2.06 -10.17 -8.95
C PHE A 70 2.04 -11.41 -8.06
N ASP A 71 3.14 -12.16 -7.99
CA ASP A 71 3.25 -13.35 -7.14
C ASP A 71 3.04 -13.03 -5.65
N LYS A 72 3.52 -11.87 -5.19
CA LYS A 72 3.33 -11.43 -3.81
C LYS A 72 1.87 -11.08 -3.53
N ILE A 73 1.22 -10.40 -4.48
CA ILE A 73 -0.18 -10.00 -4.39
C ILE A 73 -1.09 -11.24 -4.39
N ASP A 74 -0.87 -12.18 -5.31
CA ASP A 74 -1.62 -13.44 -5.40
C ASP A 74 -1.48 -14.28 -4.12
N ASN A 75 -0.25 -14.48 -3.64
CA ASN A 75 -0.01 -15.21 -2.39
C ASN A 75 -0.65 -14.53 -1.17
N PHE A 76 -0.64 -13.19 -1.11
CA PHE A 76 -1.30 -12.46 -0.05
C PHE A 76 -2.81 -12.70 -0.05
N PHE A 77 -3.47 -12.68 -1.22
CA PHE A 77 -4.90 -12.99 -1.31
C PHE A 77 -5.19 -14.44 -0.94
N LYS A 78 -4.44 -15.41 -1.47
CA LYS A 78 -4.61 -16.84 -1.13
C LYS A 78 -4.50 -17.14 0.36
N LYS A 79 -3.72 -16.34 1.10
CA LYS A 79 -3.53 -16.49 2.55
C LYS A 79 -4.65 -15.87 3.39
N ASN A 80 -5.31 -14.82 2.87
CA ASN A 80 -6.17 -13.94 3.69
C ASN A 80 -7.64 -13.85 3.21
N LEU A 81 -8.01 -14.53 2.13
CA LEU A 81 -9.39 -14.72 1.65
C LEU A 81 -9.83 -16.18 1.88
#